data_AF-A0A081AUQ1-F1
#
_entry.id   AF-A0A081AUQ1-F1
#
_cell.length_a   1.000
_cell.length_b   1.000
_cell.length_c   1.000
_cell.angle_alpha   90.00
_cell.angle_beta   90.00
_cell.angle_gamma   90.00
#
_symmetry.space_group_name_H-M   'P 1'
#
loop_
_entity.id
_entity.type
_entity.pdbx_description
1 polymer ?
#
loop_
_entity_poly.entity_id
_entity_poly.type
_entity_poly.pdbx_seq_one_letter_code
_entity_poly.pdbx_strand_id
1 'polypeptide(L)'
;MFLAAVARPWYDFHRKTMFDGKIGIWPLVEQYTAQRSRINRPAGTILTKNIESIDRTVIKRFLLDELIPAIKRKWPVRDRHLPILIQQDNARPH
;
A
#
# COMPACT_ATOMS: atom_id res chain seq x y z
N MET A 1 -9.11 4.25 -5.36
CA MET A 1 -7.81 4.94 -5.19
C MET A 1 -6.78 3.89 -4.77
N PHE A 2 -5.49 4.11 -5.04
CA PHE A 2 -4.43 3.19 -4.64
C PHE A 2 -3.35 3.95 -3.87
N LEU A 3 -2.77 3.32 -2.86
CA LEU A 3 -1.46 3.71 -2.34
C LEU A 3 -0.40 2.96 -3.15
N ALA A 4 0.42 3.69 -3.90
CA ALA A 4 1.52 3.12 -4.65
C ALA A 4 2.84 3.65 -4.09
N ALA A 5 3.78 2.77 -3.83
CA ALA A 5 5.09 3.13 -3.30
C ALA A 5 6.20 2.60 -4.20
N VAL A 6 7.04 3.53 -4.63
CA VAL A 6 8.19 3.27 -5.48
C VAL A 6 9.38 4.05 -4.91
N ALA A 7 10.53 3.41 -4.86
CA ALA A 7 11.81 4.03 -4.55
C ALA A 7 12.63 4.18 -5.83
N ARG A 8 13.70 4.97 -5.78
CA ARG A 8 14.70 5.01 -6.84
C ARG A 8 15.25 3.59 -7.08
N PRO A 9 15.50 3.13 -8.30
CA PRO A 9 16.26 1.91 -8.51
C PRO A 9 17.76 2.13 -8.23
N TRP A 10 18.45 1.17 -7.62
CA TRP A 10 19.90 1.18 -7.46
C TRP A 10 20.46 -0.24 -7.31
N TYR A 11 21.78 -0.39 -7.37
CA TYR A 11 22.41 -1.70 -7.25
C TYR A 11 22.45 -2.17 -5.78
N ASP A 12 21.88 -3.35 -5.50
CA ASP A 12 21.96 -4.01 -4.20
C ASP A 12 23.17 -4.95 -4.17
N PHE A 13 24.25 -4.50 -3.52
CA PHE A 13 25.49 -5.25 -3.38
C PHE A 13 25.33 -6.58 -2.62
N HIS A 14 24.36 -6.68 -1.70
CA HIS A 14 24.13 -7.90 -0.94
C HIS A 14 23.50 -8.99 -1.82
N ARG A 15 22.50 -8.61 -2.63
CA ARG A 15 21.83 -9.53 -3.55
C ARG A 15 22.59 -9.72 -4.87
N LYS A 16 23.59 -8.88 -5.16
CA LYS A 16 24.32 -8.81 -6.44
C LYS A 16 23.39 -8.57 -7.64
N THR A 17 22.32 -7.81 -7.42
CA THR A 17 21.27 -7.52 -8.41
C THR A 17 20.81 -6.08 -8.32
N MET A 18 20.17 -5.56 -9.37
CA MET A 18 19.48 -4.28 -9.32
C MET A 18 18.25 -4.37 -8.41
N PHE A 19 18.14 -3.48 -7.44
CA PHE A 19 16.90 -3.19 -6.73
C PHE A 19 16.03 -2.33 -7.64
N ASP A 20 14.84 -2.82 -7.97
CA ASP A 20 13.95 -2.18 -8.94
C ASP A 20 13.11 -1.03 -8.37
N GLY A 21 13.21 -0.79 -7.05
CA GLY A 21 12.46 0.25 -6.36
C GLY A 21 10.97 -0.07 -6.16
N LYS A 22 10.45 -1.20 -6.64
CA LYS A 22 9.02 -1.50 -6.61
C LYS A 22 8.61 -2.05 -5.23
N ILE A 23 8.12 -1.16 -4.35
CA ILE A 23 7.72 -1.53 -2.99
C ILE A 23 6.34 -2.20 -2.99
N GLY A 24 5.32 -1.57 -3.57
CA GLY A 24 3.98 -2.16 -3.60
C GLY A 24 2.91 -1.22 -4.13
N ILE A 25 1.74 -1.81 -4.36
CA ILE A 25 0.51 -1.11 -4.69
C ILE A 25 -0.63 -1.73 -3.88
N TRP A 26 -1.40 -0.89 -3.19
CA TRP A 26 -2.50 -1.32 -2.32
C TRP A 26 -3.79 -0.61 -2.69
N PRO A 27 -4.86 -1.35 -3.01
CA PRO A 27 -6.17 -0.75 -3.24
C PRO A 27 -6.72 -0.19 -1.93
N LEU A 28 -7.20 1.05 -1.95
CA LEU A 28 -7.92 1.66 -0.82
C LEU A 28 -9.39 1.23 -0.90
N VAL A 29 -9.63 0.00 -0.45
CA VAL A 29 -10.92 -0.70 -0.51
C VAL A 29 -11.31 -1.26 0.85
N GLU A 30 -12.61 -1.44 1.04
CA GLU A 30 -13.17 -2.14 2.19
C GLU A 30 -14.01 -3.33 1.74
N GLN A 31 -14.01 -4.37 2.58
CA GLN A 31 -14.87 -5.53 2.40
C GLN A 31 -16.21 -5.30 3.09
N TYR A 32 -17.28 -5.74 2.45
CA TYR A 32 -18.62 -5.67 3.01
C TYR A 32 -19.49 -6.83 2.56
N THR A 33 -20.44 -7.20 3.41
CA THR A 33 -21.40 -8.27 3.13
C THR A 33 -22.55 -7.73 2.30
N ALA A 34 -22.87 -8.40 1.20
CA ALA A 34 -24.04 -8.09 0.38
C ALA A 34 -25.34 -8.23 1.18
N GLN A 35 -26.04 -7.11 1.38
CA GLN A 35 -27.32 -7.09 2.11
C GLN A 35 -28.50 -7.56 1.26
N ARG A 36 -28.43 -7.37 -0.06
CA ARG A 36 -29.50 -7.72 -1.00
C ARG A 36 -28.96 -8.62 -2.09
N SER A 37 -29.75 -9.62 -2.46
CA SER A 37 -29.49 -10.46 -3.63
C SER A 37 -29.69 -9.67 -4.93
N ARG A 38 -28.72 -9.77 -5.81
CA ARG A 38 -28.79 -9.40 -7.23
C ARG A 38 -28.20 -10.54 -8.06
N ILE A 39 -28.48 -10.53 -9.37
CA ILE A 39 -28.05 -11.58 -10.32
C ILE A 39 -26.59 -12.01 -10.14
N ASN A 40 -25.66 -11.06 -9.94
CA ASN A 40 -24.23 -11.34 -9.76
C ASN A 40 -23.73 -11.08 -8.33
N ARG A 41 -24.66 -10.99 -7.36
CA ARG A 41 -24.36 -10.63 -5.99
C ARG A 41 -25.39 -11.26 -5.05
N PRO A 42 -25.28 -12.56 -4.75
CA PRO A 42 -26.12 -13.20 -3.74
C PRO A 42 -25.96 -12.50 -2.38
N ALA A 43 -27.05 -12.42 -1.60
CA ALA A 43 -26.99 -11.90 -0.24
C ALA A 43 -26.03 -12.76 0.60
N GLY A 44 -25.27 -12.13 1.50
CA GLY A 44 -24.25 -12.80 2.31
C GLY A 44 -22.86 -12.90 1.65
N THR A 45 -22.72 -12.62 0.35
CA THR A 45 -21.41 -12.64 -0.31
C THR A 45 -20.52 -11.50 0.19
N ILE A 46 -19.29 -11.80 0.62
CA ILE A 46 -18.27 -10.78 0.91
C ILE A 46 -17.79 -10.19 -0.41
N LEU A 47 -17.95 -8.88 -0.55
CA LEU A 47 -17.54 -8.15 -1.74
C LEU A 47 -16.68 -6.96 -1.36
N THR A 48 -15.90 -6.49 -2.33
CA THR A 48 -14.98 -5.39 -2.15
C THR A 48 -15.56 -4.15 -2.80
N LYS A 49 -15.55 -3.01 -2.09
CA LYS A 49 -15.86 -1.69 -2.66
C LYS A 49 -14.77 -0.69 -2.32
N ASN A 50 -14.72 0.41 -3.05
CA ASN A 50 -13.84 1.53 -2.70
C ASN A 50 -14.27 2.13 -1.35
N ILE A 51 -13.29 2.56 -0.56
CA ILE A 51 -13.56 3.41 0.61
C ILE A 51 -14.12 4.74 0.11
N GLU A 52 -15.30 5.14 0.59
CA GLU A 52 -16.04 6.30 0.07
C GLU A 52 -15.35 7.64 0.38
N SER A 53 -14.79 7.79 1.59
CA SER A 53 -14.04 8.97 2.00
C SER A 53 -12.67 8.56 2.55
N ILE A 54 -11.62 9.10 1.95
CA ILE A 54 -10.24 8.80 2.35
C ILE A 54 -9.74 9.98 3.16
N ASP A 55 -9.67 9.78 4.47
CA ASP A 55 -9.17 10.76 5.43
C ASP A 55 -7.73 10.44 5.85
N ARG A 56 -7.18 11.30 6.72
CA ARG A 56 -5.84 11.10 7.30
C ARG A 56 -5.73 9.77 8.05
N THR A 57 -6.80 9.32 8.68
CA THR A 57 -6.82 8.08 9.46
C THR A 57 -6.64 6.86 8.57
N VAL A 58 -7.39 6.81 7.46
CA VAL A 58 -7.28 5.75 6.45
C VAL A 58 -5.87 5.73 5.86
N ILE A 59 -5.34 6.87 5.42
CA ILE A 59 -3.98 6.91 4.86
C ILE A 59 -2.93 6.47 5.88
N LYS A 60 -2.99 7.01 7.10
CA LYS A 60 -2.07 6.63 8.18
C LYS A 60 -2.10 5.13 8.44
N ARG A 61 -3.29 4.52 8.45
CA ARG A 61 -3.43 3.07 8.62
C ARG A 61 -2.72 2.30 7.50
N PHE A 62 -2.94 2.65 6.24
CA PHE A 62 -2.24 2.00 5.12
C PHE A 62 -0.73 2.23 5.16
N LEU A 63 -0.25 3.39 5.62
CA LEU A 63 1.18 3.62 5.81
C LEU A 63 1.78 2.67 6.86
N LEU A 64 1.09 2.50 7.99
CA LEU A 64 1.55 1.66 9.11
C LEU A 64 1.42 0.17 8.85
N ASP A 65 0.26 -0.26 8.34
CA ASP A 65 -0.11 -1.67 8.21
C ASP A 65 0.46 -2.29 6.93
N GLU A 66 0.59 -1.51 5.86
CA GLU A 66 0.96 -2.02 4.53
C GLU A 66 2.33 -1.52 4.09
N LEU A 67 2.52 -0.20 4.00
CA LEU A 67 3.72 0.38 3.40
C LEU A 67 4.98 0.11 4.21
N ILE A 68 5.01 0.49 5.49
CA ILE A 68 6.21 0.37 6.32
C ILE A 68 6.68 -1.10 6.43
N PRO A 69 5.80 -2.10 6.65
CA PRO A 69 6.19 -3.51 6.62
C PRO A 69 6.76 -3.94 5.26
N ALA A 70 6.16 -3.49 4.15
CA ALA A 70 6.66 -3.81 2.82
C ALA A 70 8.03 -3.19 2.54
N ILE A 71 8.27 -1.95 2.98
CA ILE A 71 9.60 -1.32 2.95
C ILE A 71 10.57 -2.20 3.73
N LYS A 72 10.31 -2.49 5.01
CA LYS A 72 11.21 -3.31 5.85
C LYS A 72 11.58 -4.66 5.23
N ARG A 73 10.62 -5.30 4.55
CA ARG A 73 10.82 -6.61 3.90
C ARG A 73 11.63 -6.51 2.61
N LYS A 74 11.41 -5.48 1.79
CA LYS A 74 12.02 -5.35 0.46
C LYS A 74 13.33 -4.57 0.44
N TRP A 75 13.53 -3.64 1.40
CA TRP A 75 14.66 -2.72 1.43
C TRP A 75 16.01 -3.44 1.46
N PRO A 76 16.98 -3.03 0.61
CA PRO A 76 18.34 -3.57 0.60
C PRO A 76 18.98 -3.55 1.99
N VAL A 77 19.62 -4.66 2.38
CA VAL A 77 20.15 -4.87 3.74
C VAL A 77 21.18 -3.81 4.11
N ARG A 78 22.06 -3.48 3.17
CA ARG A 78 23.14 -2.50 3.36
C ARG A 78 22.60 -1.13 3.78
N ASP A 79 21.42 -0.74 3.30
CA ASP A 79 20.89 0.62 3.48
C ASP A 79 19.89 0.71 4.65
N ARG A 80 19.65 -0.38 5.39
CA ARG A 80 18.67 -0.41 6.50
C ARG A 80 19.04 0.48 7.69
N HIS A 81 20.32 0.84 7.82
CA HIS A 81 20.81 1.70 8.90
C HIS A 81 20.60 3.20 8.59
N LEU A 82 20.23 3.53 7.35
CA LEU A 82 20.00 4.91 6.93
C LEU A 82 18.51 5.28 7.14
N PRO A 83 18.22 6.57 7.40
CA PRO A 83 16.85 7.04 7.45
C PRO A 83 16.18 6.86 6.09
N ILE A 84 14.93 6.38 6.11
CA ILE A 84 14.09 6.24 4.92
C ILE A 84 13.13 7.43 4.89
N LEU A 85 13.25 8.25 3.84
CA LEU A 85 12.37 9.40 3.63
C LEU A 85 11.18 8.97 2.77
N ILE A 86 9.97 9.11 3.32
CA ILE A 86 8.72 8.87 2.59
C ILE A 86 8.19 10.22 2.13
N GLN A 87 8.08 10.39 0.81
CA GLN A 87 7.51 11.58 0.20
C GLN A 87 6.12 11.27 -0.33
N GLN A 88 5.16 12.13 -0.01
CA GLN A 88 3.80 12.11 -0.54
C GLN A 88 3.52 13.44 -1.25
N ASP A 89 2.47 13.50 -2.07
CA ASP A 89 1.99 14.78 -2.61
C ASP A 89 1.27 15.59 -1.52
N ASN A 90 0.84 16.81 -1.84
CA ASN A 90 0.14 17.70 -0.90
C ASN A 90 -1.39 17.48 -0.90
N ALA A 91 -1.89 16.27 -1.14
CA ALA A 91 -3.31 15.99 -0.99
C ALA A 91 -3.76 16.22 0.46
N ARG A 92 -4.96 16.75 0.65
CA ARG A 92 -5.53 17.06 1.98
C ARG A 92 -5.43 15.92 3.01
N PRO A 93 -5.59 14.64 2.65
CA PRO A 93 -5.53 13.56 3.62
C PRO A 93 -4.10 13.08 3.94
N HIS A 94 -3.06 13.60 3.27
CA HIS A 94 -1.67 13.31 3.59
C HIS A 94 -1.19 14.04 4.87
#